data_AF-A0A949B527-F1
#
_entry.id   AF-A0A949B527-F1
#
_cell.length_a   1.000
_cell.length_b   1.000
_cell.length_c   1.000
_cell.angle_alpha   90.00
_cell.angle_beta   90.00
_cell.angle_gamma   90.00
#
_symmetry.space_group_name_H-M   'P 1'
#
loop_
_entity.id
_entity.type
_entity.pdbx_description
1 polymer ?
#
loop_
_entity_poly.entity_id
_entity_poly.type
_entity_poly.pdbx_seq_one_letter_code
_entity_poly.pdbx_strand_id
1 'polypeptide(L)' 'FTLRTLDFEGKLKIVDADRFKKSLFNGIGSAKAFGCGMMMVKRI' A
#
# COMPACT_ATOMS: atom_id res chain seq x y z
N PHE A 1 -18.23 -1.62 15.66
CA PHE A 1 -17.72 -1.47 14.28
C PHE A 1 -16.47 -2.33 14.16
N THR A 2 -16.41 -3.22 13.17
CA THR A 2 -15.29 -4.17 13.01
C THR A 2 -14.62 -3.92 11.66
N LEU A 3 -13.35 -3.55 11.69
CA LEU A 3 -12.50 -3.46 10.50
C LEU A 3 -11.81 -4.80 10.27
N ARG A 4 -11.79 -5.28 9.03
CA ARG A 4 -11.00 -6.44 8.62
C ARG A 4 -9.80 -5.95 7.83
N THR A 5 -8.61 -6.21 8.34
CA THR A 5 -7.34 -5.78 7.75
C THR A 5 -6.53 -7.01 7.39
N LEU A 6 -5.65 -6.87 6.39
CA LEU A 6 -4.70 -7.88 5.96
C LEU A 6 -3.36 -7.19 5.76
N ASP A 7 -2.30 -7.78 6.29
CA ASP A 7 -0.93 -7.31 6.10
C ASP A 7 -0.29 -8.11 4.97
N PHE A 8 0.31 -7.38 4.02
CA PHE A 8 0.99 -7.96 2.87
C PHE A 8 2.49 -7.69 2.96
N GLU A 9 3.29 -8.74 2.83
CA GLU A 9 4.74 -8.67 2.82
C GLU A 9 5.31 -9.44 1.64
N GLY A 10 6.39 -8.92 1.03
CA GLY A 10 7.08 -9.60 -0.05
C GLY A 10 7.84 -8.68 -0.99
N LYS A 11 8.12 -9.21 -2.18
CA LYS A 11 8.77 -8.49 -3.27
C LYS A 11 7.74 -8.16 -4.35
N LEU A 12 7.88 -6.99 -4.96
CA LEU A 12 7.07 -6.57 -6.09
C LEU A 12 7.96 -6.07 -7.23
N LYS A 13 7.43 -6.11 -8.45
CA LYS A 13 8.04 -5.50 -9.63
C LYS A 13 7.19 -4.31 -10.05
N ILE A 14 7.82 -3.13 -10.17
CA ILE A 14 7.15 -1.95 -10.70
C ILE A 14 6.93 -2.17 -12.21
N VAL A 15 5.67 -2.21 -12.63
CA VAL A 15 5.27 -2.34 -14.05
C VAL A 15 4.92 -0.98 -14.68
N ASP A 16 4.51 0.00 -13.87
CA ASP A 16 4.19 1.37 -14.27
C ASP A 16 4.60 2.31 -13.13
N ALA A 17 5.55 3.20 -13.39
CA ALA A 17 6.14 4.05 -12.37
C ALA A 17 5.17 5.13 -11.86
N ASP A 18 4.33 5.70 -12.73
CA ASP A 18 3.40 6.76 -12.37
C ASP A 18 2.24 6.23 -11.53
N ARG A 19 1.68 5.08 -11.92
CA ARG A 19 0.65 4.39 -11.13
C ARG A 19 1.19 3.94 -9.79
N PHE A 20 2.42 3.44 -9.76
CA PHE A 20 3.05 3.03 -8.52
C PHE A 20 3.26 4.20 -7.56
N LYS A 21 3.80 5.33 -8.03
CA LYS A 21 3.95 6.55 -7.21
C LYS A 21 2.62 7.03 -6.64
N LYS A 22 1.57 7.10 -7.48
CA LYS A 22 0.22 7.49 -7.02
C LYS A 22 -0.28 6.56 -5.92
N SER A 23 -0.10 5.25 -6.09
CA SER A 23 -0.54 4.25 -5.10
C SER A 23 0.27 4.33 -3.81
N LEU A 24 1.58 4.56 -3.91
CA LEU A 24 2.50 4.68 -2.77
C LEU A 24 2.15 5.89 -1.89
N PHE A 25 1.87 7.05 -2.49
CA PHE A 25 1.61 8.28 -1.73
C PHE A 25 0.16 8.46 -1.32
N ASN A 26 -0.80 7.96 -2.11
CA ASN A 26 -2.22 8.08 -1.76
C ASN A 26 -2.71 6.94 -0.87
N GLY A 27 -1.93 5.87 -0.75
CA GLY A 27 -2.30 4.63 -0.05
C GLY A 27 -3.35 3.80 -0.78
N ILE A 28 -3.40 2.50 -0.47
CA ILE A 28 -4.23 1.49 -1.15
C ILE A 28 -5.41 1.07 -0.27
N GLY A 29 -6.61 0.96 -0.85
CA GLY A 29 -7.80 0.44 -0.17
C GLY A 29 -8.53 1.44 0.75
N SER A 30 -9.38 0.89 1.61
CA SER A 30 -10.20 1.63 2.57
C SER A 30 -9.51 1.78 3.94
N ALA A 31 -10.17 2.48 4.89
CA ALA A 31 -9.69 2.64 6.27
C ALA A 31 -8.33 3.35 6.44
N LYS A 32 -7.96 4.25 5.50
CA LYS A 32 -6.69 5.02 5.55
C LYS A 32 -6.48 5.82 6.83
N ALA A 33 -7.56 6.38 7.39
CA ALA A 33 -7.52 7.10 8.66
C ALA A 33 -7.33 6.19 9.90
N PHE A 34 -7.41 4.87 9.72
CA PHE A 34 -7.32 3.87 10.78
C PHE A 34 -6.06 3.00 10.65
N GLY A 35 -5.02 3.51 9.99
CA GLY A 35 -3.71 2.83 9.89
C GLY A 35 -3.58 1.85 8.73
N CYS A 36 -4.56 1.76 7.82
CA CYS A 36 -4.48 0.90 6.63
C CYS A 36 -3.98 1.63 5.39
N GLY A 37 -3.47 0.87 4.42
CA GLY A 37 -3.14 1.38 3.09
C GLY A 37 -1.80 2.09 2.95
N MET A 38 -1.05 2.26 4.06
CA MET A 38 0.35 2.67 4.00
C MET A 38 1.20 1.54 3.45
N MET A 39 2.16 1.86 2.57
CA MET A 39 3.08 0.88 1.99
C MET A 39 4.52 1.27 2.28
N MET A 40 5.28 0.32 2.83
CA MET A 40 6.73 0.47 3.05
C MET A 40 7.48 -0.28 1.97
N VAL A 41 8.42 0.39 1.31
CA VAL A 41 9.24 -0.20 0.26
C VAL A 41 10.71 0.10 0.48
N LYS A 42 11.55 -0.89 0.22
CA LYS A 42 13.00 -0.80 0.28
C LYS A 42 13.58 -1.40 -1.01
N ARG A 43 14.66 -0.79 -1.50
CA ARG A 43 15.41 -1.35 -2.63
C ARG A 43 16.13 -2.63 -2.19
N ILE A 44 16.01 -3.66 -3.02
CA ILE A 44 16.69 -4.95 -2.88
C ILE A 44 18.00 -4.89 -3.66
#